data_AF-F9FTV4-F1
#
_entry.id   AF-F9FTV4-F1
#
_cell.length_a   1.000
_cell.length_b   1.000
_cell.length_c   1.000
_cell.angle_alpha   90.00
_cell.angle_beta   90.00
_cell.angle_gamma   90.00
#
_symmetry.space_group_name_H-M   'P 1'
#
loop_
_entity.id
_entity.type
_entity.pdbx_description
1 polymer ?
#
loop_
_entity_poly.entity_id
_entity_poly.type
_entity_poly.pdbx_seq_one_letter_code
_entity_poly.pdbx_strand_id
1 'polypeptide(L)'
;MNRAILLGASLFASVYAQWPCGNIEEKHPPLTWYHCDQKPCQKFYGAVVLDSTLRETNCCAGSFNIKDLHRTDCKKKDKDTCPVDCCIEGADYQAHGISTDDTSLTLDLGASAPHTPKDLIRVFTLKEDERYLAPRLIDQRDSEYTFDLEIRNVPPGYKARVSLNWMWPDGGKSEAKGDKAGARYGTGYCDATCDLGQRFVEGRANYDGWVPSKHDPKLGKGRLGACCASFVLWEGNIESTDFSFSPCLPPWYHTCKDEKCSTRCFAFGCSWNPNGNRQKPFFGPGPTNTIDSTKKFSVVNQWFAQQTPRVITILKTRATYYIQDGKLYRSAPSDYRPNGALFNTMNKGFCKKMASDFKWGKRWRRAGTWWQRGRGNQYMMVPVFSLFRDREYDKIYRLENDGKEFDDLPRNASVTFSNFRIGTINQTFVDMLDPELRPKDLPHRRGITFHEKDQPKPTGWGEDQL
;
A
#
# COMPACT_ATOMS: atom_id res chain seq x y z
N MET A 1 35.51 32.83 -50.88
CA MET A 1 35.75 33.18 -49.46
C MET A 1 34.58 32.68 -48.62
N ASN A 2 34.87 31.64 -47.82
CA ASN A 2 34.20 31.08 -46.64
C ASN A 2 32.69 31.24 -46.44
N ARG A 3 31.95 30.15 -46.61
CA ARG A 3 30.74 29.85 -45.81
C ARG A 3 31.12 28.82 -44.75
N ALA A 4 31.17 29.24 -43.48
CA ALA A 4 31.33 28.36 -42.34
C ALA A 4 29.99 27.63 -42.09
N ILE A 5 30.02 26.29 -42.14
CA ILE A 5 28.93 25.44 -41.66
C ILE A 5 29.21 25.19 -40.17
N LEU A 6 28.40 25.82 -39.30
CA LEU A 6 28.29 25.47 -37.89
C LEU A 6 27.50 24.16 -37.79
N LEU A 7 28.21 23.05 -37.65
CA LEU A 7 27.64 21.79 -37.16
C LEU A 7 27.38 21.95 -35.66
N GLY A 8 26.13 22.18 -35.30
CA GLY A 8 25.67 22.11 -33.92
C GLY A 8 25.90 20.70 -33.37
N ALA A 9 26.70 20.61 -32.31
CA ALA A 9 26.80 19.39 -31.52
C ALA A 9 25.47 19.18 -30.78
N SER A 10 24.63 18.30 -31.33
CA SER A 10 23.48 17.76 -30.62
C SER A 10 24.00 16.99 -29.39
N LEU A 11 23.79 17.55 -28.20
CA LEU A 11 23.92 16.82 -26.94
C LEU A 11 22.90 15.68 -26.96
N PHE A 12 23.34 14.46 -27.30
CA PHE A 12 22.57 13.25 -27.05
C PHE A 12 22.42 13.10 -25.53
N ALA A 13 21.25 13.41 -25.01
CA ALA A 13 20.85 12.98 -23.68
C ALA A 13 20.82 11.45 -23.69
N SER A 14 21.72 10.80 -22.95
CA SER A 14 21.74 9.34 -22.80
C SER A 14 20.36 8.88 -22.34
N VAL A 15 19.70 8.04 -23.12
CA VAL A 15 18.39 7.48 -22.79
C VAL A 15 18.65 6.23 -21.96
N TYR A 16 18.41 6.33 -20.65
CA TYR A 16 18.46 5.21 -19.70
C TYR A 16 17.10 4.51 -19.81
N ALA A 17 17.03 3.23 -20.20
CA ALA A 17 15.73 2.58 -20.33
C ALA A 17 15.62 1.27 -19.54
N GLN A 18 14.47 1.08 -18.89
CA GLN A 18 14.01 -0.22 -18.37
C GLN A 18 13.02 -0.81 -19.38
N TRP A 19 13.20 -2.05 -19.79
CA TRP A 19 12.33 -2.70 -20.78
C TRP A 19 12.06 -4.17 -20.46
N PRO A 20 11.08 -4.82 -21.11
CA PRO A 20 10.87 -6.27 -20.97
C PRO A 20 12.03 -7.08 -21.56
N CYS A 21 12.65 -7.99 -20.81
CA CYS A 21 13.72 -8.83 -21.34
C CYS A 21 13.22 -9.87 -22.36
N GLY A 22 12.11 -10.53 -22.04
CA GLY A 22 11.47 -11.53 -22.90
C GLY A 22 11.95 -12.98 -22.72
N ASN A 23 12.85 -13.28 -21.77
CA ASN A 23 13.29 -14.66 -21.53
C ASN A 23 12.30 -15.43 -20.65
N ILE A 24 11.69 -14.76 -19.68
CA ILE A 24 10.58 -15.27 -18.88
C ILE A 24 9.29 -14.58 -19.36
N GLU A 25 8.31 -15.38 -19.76
CA GLU A 25 7.00 -14.88 -20.18
C GLU A 25 6.24 -14.31 -18.98
N GLU A 26 5.69 -13.10 -19.12
CA GLU A 26 4.87 -12.49 -18.07
C GLU A 26 3.41 -12.94 -18.18
N LYS A 27 2.97 -13.76 -17.22
CA LYS A 27 1.59 -14.26 -17.09
C LYS A 27 1.01 -13.85 -15.74
N HIS A 28 0.12 -12.85 -15.74
CA HIS A 28 -0.50 -12.36 -14.52
C HIS A 28 -1.53 -13.37 -13.95
N PRO A 29 -1.45 -13.75 -12.66
CA PRO A 29 -2.48 -14.56 -12.03
C PRO A 29 -3.83 -13.82 -12.00
N PRO A 30 -4.93 -14.46 -12.41
CA PRO A 30 -6.24 -13.82 -12.46
C PRO A 30 -6.75 -13.51 -11.05
N LEU A 31 -7.36 -12.35 -10.87
CA LEU A 31 -8.02 -11.97 -9.62
C LEU A 31 -9.34 -11.28 -9.93
N THR A 32 -10.42 -11.91 -9.48
CA THR A 32 -11.74 -11.32 -9.50
C THR A 32 -11.92 -10.34 -8.35
N TRP A 33 -12.52 -9.19 -8.64
CA TRP A 33 -13.05 -8.25 -7.63
C TRP A 33 -14.48 -7.83 -7.99
N TYR A 34 -15.16 -7.11 -7.11
CA TYR A 34 -16.55 -6.68 -7.32
C TYR A 34 -16.74 -5.17 -7.24
N HIS A 35 -17.60 -4.66 -8.11
CA HIS A 35 -18.11 -3.29 -8.06
C HIS A 35 -19.54 -3.26 -7.53
N CYS A 36 -19.77 -2.55 -6.44
CA CYS A 36 -21.00 -2.57 -5.66
C CYS A 36 -21.65 -1.18 -5.59
N ASP A 37 -22.00 -0.57 -6.71
CA ASP A 37 -22.79 0.67 -6.71
C ASP A 37 -24.31 0.39 -6.60
N GLN A 38 -24.72 -0.80 -7.04
CA GLN A 38 -26.09 -1.30 -7.01
C GLN A 38 -26.06 -2.80 -6.75
N LYS A 39 -27.21 -3.38 -6.37
CA LYS A 39 -27.36 -4.83 -6.14
C LYS A 39 -27.94 -5.52 -7.38
N PRO A 40 -27.45 -6.73 -7.75
CA PRO A 40 -26.28 -7.41 -7.18
C PRO A 40 -24.97 -6.72 -7.58
N CYS A 41 -23.90 -6.88 -6.77
CA CYS A 41 -22.58 -6.37 -7.14
C CYS A 41 -22.12 -6.97 -8.47
N GLN A 42 -21.53 -6.14 -9.33
CA GLN A 42 -21.00 -6.57 -10.61
C GLN A 42 -19.63 -7.22 -10.42
N LYS A 43 -19.43 -8.41 -11.00
CA LYS A 43 -18.15 -9.13 -11.03
C LYS A 43 -17.22 -8.50 -12.08
N PHE A 44 -15.96 -8.25 -11.72
CA PHE A 44 -14.91 -7.77 -12.61
C PHE A 44 -13.74 -8.74 -12.60
N TYR A 45 -13.24 -9.07 -13.79
CA TYR A 45 -12.11 -9.95 -13.99
C TYR A 45 -10.85 -9.09 -14.21
N GLY A 46 -9.95 -9.11 -13.23
CA GLY A 46 -8.64 -8.48 -13.31
C GLY A 46 -7.53 -9.51 -13.13
N ALA A 47 -6.35 -9.01 -12.81
CA ALA A 47 -5.20 -9.84 -12.49
C ALA A 47 -4.31 -9.15 -11.45
N VAL A 48 -3.35 -9.87 -10.89
CA VAL A 48 -2.32 -9.29 -10.02
C VAL A 48 -0.96 -9.26 -10.71
N VAL A 49 -0.19 -8.21 -10.45
CA VAL A 49 1.16 -8.06 -11.00
C VAL A 49 2.19 -7.86 -9.89
N LEU A 50 3.28 -8.63 -9.97
CA LEU A 50 4.40 -8.53 -9.04
C LEU A 50 5.16 -7.21 -9.24
N ASP A 51 5.53 -6.57 -8.12
CA ASP A 51 6.39 -5.38 -8.10
C ASP A 51 7.73 -5.61 -8.81
N SER A 52 8.11 -4.66 -9.69
CA SER A 52 9.36 -4.69 -10.44
C SER A 52 10.64 -4.88 -9.60
N THR A 53 10.67 -4.38 -8.37
CA THR A 53 11.79 -4.53 -7.42
C THR A 53 12.04 -5.99 -7.05
N LEU A 54 11.01 -6.83 -7.10
CA LEU A 54 11.07 -8.22 -6.69
C LEU A 54 11.42 -9.16 -7.85
N ARG A 55 11.37 -8.67 -9.09
CA ARG A 55 11.61 -9.47 -10.29
C ARG A 55 13.08 -9.75 -10.52
N GLU A 56 13.34 -10.79 -11.31
CA GLU A 56 14.63 -10.92 -11.96
C GLU A 56 14.85 -9.73 -12.91
N THR A 57 16.09 -9.26 -12.95
CA THR A 57 16.47 -8.09 -13.71
C THR A 57 17.81 -8.36 -14.34
N ASN A 58 17.86 -8.27 -15.65
CA ASN A 58 19.07 -8.52 -16.43
C ASN A 58 19.59 -7.19 -16.95
N CYS A 59 20.84 -6.88 -16.63
CA CYS A 59 21.49 -5.67 -17.10
C CYS A 59 22.63 -6.03 -18.05
N CYS A 60 23.24 -5.07 -18.75
CA CYS A 60 24.34 -5.33 -19.70
C CYS A 60 25.51 -6.20 -19.19
N ALA A 61 25.63 -6.43 -17.88
CA ALA A 61 26.59 -7.35 -17.26
C ALA A 61 26.05 -8.75 -16.92
N GLY A 62 24.83 -9.10 -17.34
CA GLY A 62 24.24 -10.44 -17.23
C GLY A 62 23.26 -10.64 -16.07
N SER A 63 23.24 -9.77 -15.04
CA SER A 63 22.23 -9.76 -13.96
C SER A 63 22.22 -8.40 -13.23
N PHE A 64 21.20 -8.10 -12.42
CA PHE A 64 21.22 -6.98 -11.45
C PHE A 64 22.11 -7.32 -10.24
N ASN A 65 23.36 -7.70 -10.52
CA ASN A 65 24.39 -7.78 -9.50
C ASN A 65 25.14 -6.45 -9.49
N ILE A 66 24.97 -5.68 -8.42
CA ILE A 66 25.53 -4.32 -8.28
C ILE A 66 27.04 -4.26 -8.44
N LYS A 67 27.76 -5.36 -8.17
CA LYS A 67 29.20 -5.45 -8.43
C LYS A 67 29.54 -5.34 -9.91
N ASP A 68 28.59 -5.68 -10.77
CA ASP A 68 28.71 -5.73 -12.22
C ASP A 68 28.01 -4.52 -12.90
N LEU A 69 27.40 -3.63 -12.10
CA LEU A 69 26.73 -2.39 -12.57
C LEU A 69 27.66 -1.17 -12.57
N HIS A 70 28.99 -1.36 -12.50
CA HIS A 70 29.93 -0.24 -12.58
C HIS A 70 30.09 0.25 -14.02
N ARG A 71 30.21 1.58 -14.17
CA ARG A 71 30.49 2.25 -15.46
C ARG A 71 31.74 1.73 -16.19
N THR A 72 32.65 1.07 -15.48
CA THR A 72 33.88 0.47 -16.01
C THR A 72 33.67 -0.89 -16.66
N ASP A 73 32.57 -1.59 -16.34
CA ASP A 73 32.27 -2.93 -16.85
C ASP A 73 31.58 -2.87 -18.23
N CYS A 74 31.15 -1.67 -18.64
CA CYS A 74 30.72 -1.40 -20.01
C CYS A 74 31.92 -1.24 -20.95
N LYS A 75 31.95 -2.02 -22.04
CA LYS A 75 33.01 -1.94 -23.06
C LYS A 75 33.10 -0.50 -23.60
N LYS A 76 34.32 -0.03 -23.83
CA LYS A 76 34.63 1.36 -24.26
C LYS A 76 33.89 1.84 -25.52
N LYS A 77 33.39 0.92 -26.36
CA LYS A 77 32.62 1.21 -27.58
C LYS A 77 31.15 1.52 -27.32
N ASP A 78 30.65 1.18 -26.14
CA ASP A 78 29.25 1.34 -25.73
C ASP A 78 29.09 2.53 -24.78
N LYS A 79 30.06 3.45 -24.69
CA LYS A 79 30.01 4.55 -23.70
C LYS A 79 28.91 5.59 -23.96
N ASP A 80 28.48 5.72 -25.22
CA ASP A 80 27.37 6.59 -25.60
C ASP A 80 26.01 5.87 -25.51
N THR A 81 26.00 4.54 -25.36
CA THR A 81 24.82 3.66 -25.22
C THR A 81 24.68 3.03 -23.83
N CYS A 82 25.71 3.02 -22.99
CA CYS A 82 25.68 2.44 -21.65
C CYS A 82 25.60 3.52 -20.59
N PRO A 83 24.42 3.59 -19.97
CA PRO A 83 24.36 3.69 -18.54
C PRO A 83 23.24 2.80 -17.98
N VAL A 84 23.58 1.52 -17.79
CA VAL A 84 22.76 0.48 -17.15
C VAL A 84 21.40 0.27 -17.85
N ASP A 85 21.47 -0.17 -19.11
CA ASP A 85 20.35 -0.81 -19.79
C ASP A 85 20.02 -2.10 -19.03
N CYS A 86 18.97 -2.04 -18.23
CA CYS A 86 18.42 -3.19 -17.53
C CYS A 86 17.07 -3.51 -18.13
N CYS A 87 16.77 -4.79 -18.20
CA CYS A 87 15.48 -5.27 -18.54
C CYS A 87 14.89 -6.04 -17.36
N ILE A 88 13.57 -6.01 -17.26
CA ILE A 88 12.79 -6.69 -16.23
C ILE A 88 12.21 -7.94 -16.88
N GLU A 89 12.40 -9.09 -16.24
CA GLU A 89 11.85 -10.36 -16.69
C GLU A 89 10.37 -10.52 -16.28
N GLY A 90 9.68 -11.46 -16.93
CA GLY A 90 8.46 -12.03 -16.35
C GLY A 90 8.72 -12.70 -15.00
N ALA A 91 7.67 -13.11 -14.31
CA ALA A 91 7.79 -13.76 -12.99
C ALA A 91 7.11 -15.13 -12.94
N ASP A 92 7.77 -16.10 -12.30
CA ASP A 92 7.10 -17.27 -11.75
C ASP A 92 6.46 -16.90 -10.42
N TYR A 93 5.16 -16.59 -10.47
CA TYR A 93 4.39 -16.16 -9.31
C TYR A 93 4.38 -17.19 -8.18
N GLN A 94 4.34 -18.49 -8.49
CA GLN A 94 4.38 -19.53 -7.47
C GLN A 94 5.74 -19.57 -6.78
N ALA A 95 6.83 -19.38 -7.52
CA ALA A 95 8.18 -19.23 -6.95
C ALA A 95 8.31 -17.98 -6.07
N HIS A 96 7.48 -16.95 -6.28
CA HIS A 96 7.35 -15.78 -5.40
C HIS A 96 6.34 -15.97 -4.25
N GLY A 97 5.77 -17.16 -4.09
CA GLY A 97 4.77 -17.42 -3.05
C GLY A 97 3.42 -16.73 -3.30
N ILE A 98 3.07 -16.49 -4.56
CA ILE A 98 1.83 -15.84 -4.97
C ILE A 98 0.92 -16.85 -5.67
N SER A 99 -0.30 -16.98 -5.18
CA SER A 99 -1.34 -17.78 -5.83
C SER A 99 -2.69 -17.08 -5.76
N THR A 100 -3.56 -17.41 -6.72
CA THR A 100 -4.91 -16.87 -6.82
C THR A 100 -5.93 -17.97 -7.09
N ASP A 101 -7.13 -17.82 -6.53
CA ASP A 101 -8.28 -18.70 -6.79
C ASP A 101 -9.57 -17.87 -6.79
N ASP A 102 -10.13 -17.63 -7.99
CA ASP A 102 -11.21 -16.68 -8.28
C ASP A 102 -11.02 -15.31 -7.62
N THR A 103 -11.54 -15.13 -6.40
CA THR A 103 -11.49 -13.86 -5.64
C THR A 103 -10.38 -13.82 -4.59
N SER A 104 -9.69 -14.93 -4.38
CA SER A 104 -8.67 -15.09 -3.34
C SER A 104 -7.27 -14.84 -3.90
N LEU A 105 -6.45 -14.15 -3.13
CA LEU A 105 -5.02 -13.90 -3.35
C LEU A 105 -4.27 -14.32 -2.08
N THR A 106 -3.38 -15.30 -2.21
CA THR A 106 -2.51 -15.74 -1.12
C THR A 106 -1.09 -15.26 -1.37
N LEU A 107 -0.46 -14.67 -0.35
CA LEU A 107 0.95 -14.31 -0.32
C LEU A 107 1.63 -15.14 0.79
N ASP A 108 2.62 -15.94 0.43
CA ASP A 108 3.29 -16.88 1.34
C ASP A 108 4.82 -16.79 1.23
N LEU A 109 5.45 -16.20 2.24
CA LEU A 109 6.91 -16.10 2.31
C LEU A 109 7.60 -17.47 2.49
N GLY A 110 6.89 -18.47 3.02
CA GLY A 110 7.37 -19.83 3.23
C GLY A 110 7.42 -20.66 1.96
N ALA A 111 6.48 -20.43 1.04
CA ALA A 111 6.45 -21.07 -0.27
C ALA A 111 7.43 -20.44 -1.28
N SER A 112 8.07 -19.32 -0.92
CA SER A 112 8.98 -18.59 -1.82
C SER A 112 10.27 -19.37 -2.10
N ALA A 113 10.61 -19.50 -3.39
CA ALA A 113 11.79 -20.19 -3.86
C ALA A 113 13.09 -19.56 -3.33
N PRO A 114 14.18 -20.33 -3.21
CA PRO A 114 15.44 -19.81 -2.66
C PRO A 114 16.04 -18.63 -3.42
N HIS A 115 15.67 -18.42 -4.69
CA HIS A 115 16.16 -17.34 -5.55
C HIS A 115 15.25 -16.09 -5.57
N THR A 116 14.10 -16.10 -4.89
CA THR A 116 13.21 -14.92 -4.77
C THR A 116 13.38 -14.24 -3.40
N PRO A 117 13.05 -12.94 -3.26
CA PRO A 117 13.08 -12.27 -1.95
C PRO A 117 12.14 -12.95 -0.94
N LYS A 118 12.55 -13.05 0.33
CA LYS A 118 11.82 -13.71 1.43
C LYS A 118 11.35 -12.77 2.54
N ASP A 119 11.62 -11.47 2.41
CA ASP A 119 11.20 -10.47 3.39
C ASP A 119 10.08 -9.53 2.87
N LEU A 120 9.70 -9.65 1.59
CA LEU A 120 8.71 -8.79 0.94
C LEU A 120 8.08 -9.50 -0.25
N ILE A 121 6.75 -9.67 -0.21
CA ILE A 121 5.92 -9.87 -1.39
C ILE A 121 5.04 -8.64 -1.52
N ARG A 122 4.96 -8.07 -2.73
CA ARG A 122 4.09 -6.95 -3.05
C ARG A 122 3.54 -7.10 -4.45
N VAL A 123 2.22 -7.01 -4.57
CA VAL A 123 1.50 -7.08 -5.84
C VAL A 123 0.53 -5.92 -5.98
N PHE A 124 0.26 -5.56 -7.23
CA PHE A 124 -0.69 -4.53 -7.62
C PHE A 124 -1.85 -5.15 -8.38
N THR A 125 -3.02 -4.52 -8.31
CA THR A 125 -4.18 -4.99 -9.09
C THR A 125 -4.16 -4.37 -10.48
N LEU A 126 -4.28 -5.21 -11.51
CA LEU A 126 -4.47 -4.81 -12.90
C LEU A 126 -5.96 -4.78 -13.24
N LYS A 127 -6.37 -3.71 -13.95
CA LYS A 127 -7.67 -3.66 -14.61
C LYS A 127 -7.61 -4.42 -15.95
N GLU A 128 -6.49 -4.31 -16.62
CA GLU A 128 -6.12 -4.93 -17.89
C GLU A 128 -4.58 -5.08 -17.92
N ASP A 129 -4.03 -5.91 -18.81
CA ASP A 129 -2.60 -6.28 -18.88
C ASP A 129 -1.60 -5.13 -18.72
N GLU A 130 -1.90 -3.95 -19.25
CA GLU A 130 -0.99 -2.79 -19.29
C GLU A 130 -1.41 -1.65 -18.36
N ARG A 131 -2.48 -1.81 -17.55
CA ARG A 131 -2.94 -0.76 -16.64
C ARG A 131 -3.43 -1.28 -15.29
N TYR A 132 -2.94 -0.64 -14.24
CA TYR A 132 -3.45 -0.83 -12.89
C TYR A 132 -4.93 -0.45 -12.77
N LEU A 133 -5.63 -1.16 -11.89
CA LEU A 133 -6.90 -0.71 -11.33
C LEU A 133 -6.61 0.53 -10.49
N ALA A 134 -7.07 1.70 -10.95
CA ALA A 134 -6.81 2.98 -10.30
C ALA A 134 -8.10 3.79 -10.06
N PRO A 135 -9.06 3.27 -9.28
CA PRO A 135 -10.27 3.98 -8.92
C PRO A 135 -9.94 5.26 -8.16
N ARG A 136 -10.83 6.24 -8.24
CA ARG A 136 -10.74 7.43 -7.39
C ARG A 136 -11.28 7.06 -6.02
N LEU A 137 -10.46 7.22 -4.98
CA LEU A 137 -10.88 7.05 -3.60
C LEU A 137 -12.11 7.91 -3.32
N ILE A 138 -12.10 9.18 -3.71
CA ILE A 138 -13.31 10.00 -3.75
C ILE A 138 -13.24 10.97 -4.93
N ASP A 139 -14.37 11.19 -5.58
CA ASP A 139 -14.52 12.26 -6.59
C ASP A 139 -15.98 12.66 -6.72
N GLN A 140 -16.39 13.71 -6.01
CA GLN A 140 -17.78 14.17 -5.90
C GLN A 140 -18.80 13.14 -5.34
N ARG A 141 -18.37 11.90 -5.10
CA ARG A 141 -19.14 10.77 -4.58
C ARG A 141 -18.41 10.11 -3.42
N ASP A 142 -19.19 9.47 -2.55
CA ASP A 142 -18.69 8.66 -1.44
C ASP A 142 -18.16 7.32 -1.98
N SER A 143 -17.30 6.64 -1.23
CA SER A 143 -16.75 5.34 -1.60
C SER A 143 -16.65 4.40 -0.40
N GLU A 144 -16.71 3.12 -0.70
CA GLU A 144 -16.59 2.03 0.26
C GLU A 144 -15.70 0.93 -0.31
N TYR A 145 -14.79 0.41 0.53
CA TYR A 145 -13.92 -0.69 0.19
C TYR A 145 -14.09 -1.79 1.23
N THR A 146 -14.32 -3.01 0.77
CA THR A 146 -14.41 -4.21 1.61
C THR A 146 -13.54 -5.32 1.09
N PHE A 147 -12.93 -6.06 2.00
CA PHE A 147 -12.17 -7.26 1.70
C PHE A 147 -12.13 -8.16 2.91
N ASP A 148 -11.90 -9.44 2.65
CA ASP A 148 -11.68 -10.44 3.66
C ASP A 148 -10.19 -10.70 3.89
N LEU A 149 -9.86 -11.11 5.10
CA LEU A 149 -8.52 -11.43 5.56
C LEU A 149 -8.48 -12.74 6.34
N GLU A 150 -7.48 -13.55 6.04
CA GLU A 150 -7.05 -14.69 6.85
C GLU A 150 -5.56 -14.51 7.19
N ILE A 151 -5.27 -14.23 8.46
CA ILE A 151 -3.94 -13.80 8.92
C ILE A 151 -3.39 -14.64 10.07
N ARG A 152 -3.99 -15.81 10.36
CA ARG A 152 -3.55 -16.69 11.46
C ARG A 152 -2.05 -17.02 11.35
N ASN A 153 -1.51 -17.03 10.13
CA ASN A 153 -0.11 -17.31 9.85
C ASN A 153 0.72 -16.04 9.63
N VAL A 154 0.29 -14.87 10.10
CA VAL A 154 1.10 -13.64 10.11
C VAL A 154 1.50 -13.37 11.56
N PRO A 155 2.69 -13.82 12.01
CA PRO A 155 3.12 -13.63 13.39
C PRO A 155 3.67 -12.20 13.62
N PRO A 156 3.85 -11.80 14.88
CA PRO A 156 4.60 -10.59 15.24
C PRO A 156 5.97 -10.56 14.54
N GLY A 157 6.35 -9.38 14.03
CA GLY A 157 7.53 -9.21 13.19
C GLY A 157 7.28 -9.33 11.69
N TYR A 158 6.09 -9.76 11.28
CA TYR A 158 5.58 -9.55 9.92
C TYR A 158 4.33 -8.66 9.92
N LYS A 159 4.03 -8.09 8.76
CA LYS A 159 2.83 -7.31 8.48
C LYS A 159 2.26 -7.72 7.13
N ALA A 160 0.99 -8.09 7.13
CA ALA A 160 0.18 -8.05 5.93
C ALA A 160 -0.42 -6.63 5.79
N ARG A 161 -0.61 -6.17 4.55
CA ARG A 161 -1.13 -4.83 4.28
C ARG A 161 -1.96 -4.79 3.01
N VAL A 162 -3.09 -4.09 3.10
CA VAL A 162 -3.89 -3.59 1.97
C VAL A 162 -3.79 -2.07 1.98
N SER A 163 -3.24 -1.47 0.92
CA SER A 163 -3.15 -0.01 0.80
C SER A 163 -3.61 0.49 -0.56
N LEU A 164 -3.90 1.77 -0.61
CA LEU A 164 -4.20 2.53 -1.83
C LEU A 164 -3.09 3.57 -1.99
N ASN A 165 -2.33 3.49 -3.07
CA ASN A 165 -1.19 4.37 -3.31
C ASN A 165 -1.42 5.18 -4.58
N TRP A 166 -1.02 6.46 -4.58
CA TRP A 166 -1.09 7.26 -5.80
C TRP A 166 0.01 6.81 -6.75
N MET A 167 -0.32 5.91 -7.67
CA MET A 167 0.60 5.41 -8.70
C MET A 167 0.04 5.76 -10.07
N TRP A 168 0.94 5.97 -11.04
CA TRP A 168 0.55 6.14 -12.43
C TRP A 168 -0.15 4.87 -12.94
N PRO A 169 -1.34 4.95 -13.58
CA PRO A 169 -2.07 3.76 -14.01
C PRO A 169 -1.30 2.87 -14.98
N ASP A 170 -0.34 3.42 -15.73
CA ASP A 170 0.51 2.70 -16.68
C ASP A 170 1.89 2.35 -16.11
N GLY A 171 2.09 2.46 -14.79
CA GLY A 171 3.38 2.24 -14.12
C GLY A 171 4.39 3.37 -14.33
N GLY A 172 3.98 4.48 -14.95
CA GLY A 172 4.86 5.61 -15.26
C GLY A 172 5.46 5.52 -16.66
N LYS A 173 5.03 4.56 -17.49
CA LYS A 173 5.50 4.36 -18.88
C LYS A 173 5.38 5.62 -19.75
N SER A 174 4.32 6.41 -19.57
CA SER A 174 4.11 7.66 -20.31
C SER A 174 4.91 8.86 -19.80
N GLU A 175 5.42 8.81 -18.57
CA GLU A 175 5.98 9.98 -17.86
C GLU A 175 7.47 9.86 -17.61
N ALA A 176 7.91 8.66 -17.21
CA ALA A 176 9.31 8.34 -16.99
C ALA A 176 9.99 8.11 -18.35
N LYS A 177 10.75 9.12 -18.81
CA LYS A 177 11.61 8.99 -19.99
C LYS A 177 12.59 7.83 -19.77
N GLY A 178 12.28 6.66 -20.32
CA GLY A 178 13.07 5.43 -20.13
C GLY A 178 12.25 4.21 -19.73
N ASP A 179 11.06 4.38 -19.14
CA ASP A 179 10.22 3.24 -18.80
C ASP A 179 9.49 2.69 -20.02
N LYS A 180 9.86 1.48 -20.44
CA LYS A 180 9.17 0.70 -21.47
C LYS A 180 8.42 -0.50 -20.90
N ALA A 181 8.64 -0.85 -19.63
CA ALA A 181 8.05 -2.01 -18.98
C ALA A 181 6.65 -1.67 -18.44
N GLY A 182 6.51 -0.58 -17.69
CA GLY A 182 5.21 -0.09 -17.22
C GLY A 182 4.47 -1.03 -16.25
N ALA A 183 3.16 -0.80 -16.10
CA ALA A 183 2.29 -1.53 -15.19
C ALA A 183 2.29 -3.05 -15.43
N ARG A 184 2.49 -3.50 -16.67
CA ARG A 184 2.62 -4.93 -17.03
C ARG A 184 3.71 -5.64 -16.22
N TYR A 185 4.76 -4.91 -15.83
CA TYR A 185 5.89 -5.44 -15.07
C TYR A 185 6.00 -4.85 -13.66
N GLY A 186 4.93 -4.24 -13.16
CA GLY A 186 4.88 -3.74 -11.78
C GLY A 186 5.79 -2.53 -11.51
N THR A 187 5.99 -1.64 -12.48
CA THR A 187 6.80 -0.42 -12.29
C THR A 187 6.01 0.71 -11.64
N GLY A 188 6.72 1.75 -11.18
CA GLY A 188 6.11 2.99 -10.70
C GLY A 188 5.59 2.94 -9.27
N TYR A 189 6.00 1.96 -8.47
CA TYR A 189 5.67 1.92 -7.05
C TYR A 189 6.20 3.15 -6.33
N CYS A 190 5.37 3.67 -5.43
CA CYS A 190 5.72 4.70 -4.48
C CYS A 190 4.83 4.52 -3.25
N ASP A 191 5.26 5.08 -2.12
CA ASP A 191 4.42 5.25 -0.95
C ASP A 191 4.88 6.46 -0.13
N ALA A 192 4.19 6.71 0.97
CA ALA A 192 4.50 7.82 1.86
C ALA A 192 5.74 7.60 2.73
N THR A 193 6.32 6.39 2.73
CA THR A 193 7.61 6.12 3.39
C THR A 193 8.77 6.55 2.51
N CYS A 194 8.53 6.76 1.20
CA CYS A 194 9.56 7.12 0.23
C CYS A 194 10.72 6.11 0.24
N ASP A 195 10.39 4.81 0.27
CA ASP A 195 11.38 3.77 0.48
C ASP A 195 12.50 3.82 -0.57
N LEU A 196 13.73 3.67 -0.09
CA LEU A 196 14.95 3.69 -0.91
C LEU A 196 15.25 2.32 -1.52
N GLY A 197 14.45 1.29 -1.22
CA GLY A 197 14.62 -0.07 -1.70
C GLY A 197 14.04 -0.35 -3.08
N GLN A 198 13.50 0.66 -3.77
CA GLN A 198 13.06 0.51 -5.15
C GLN A 198 14.27 0.33 -6.06
N ARG A 199 14.35 -0.78 -6.81
CA ARG A 199 15.43 -1.02 -7.77
C ARG A 199 15.37 -0.06 -8.96
N PHE A 200 14.17 0.43 -9.28
CA PHE A 200 13.95 1.38 -10.34
C PHE A 200 13.11 2.56 -9.85
N VAL A 201 13.53 3.78 -10.17
CA VAL A 201 12.83 5.03 -9.84
C VAL A 201 12.83 5.91 -11.08
N GLU A 202 11.65 6.30 -11.57
CA GLU A 202 11.47 7.07 -12.82
C GLU A 202 12.19 6.42 -14.04
N GLY A 203 12.08 5.10 -14.17
CA GLY A 203 12.70 4.36 -15.27
C GLY A 203 14.23 4.21 -15.17
N ARG A 204 14.82 4.58 -14.03
CA ARG A 204 16.27 4.52 -13.79
C ARG A 204 16.61 3.50 -12.72
N ALA A 205 17.62 2.68 -12.98
CA ALA A 205 18.18 1.80 -11.98
C ALA A 205 18.74 2.60 -10.78
N ASN A 206 18.38 2.21 -9.56
CA ASN A 206 18.79 2.81 -8.31
C ASN A 206 20.10 2.21 -7.78
N TYR A 207 21.10 2.07 -8.67
CA TYR A 207 22.34 1.34 -8.36
C TYR A 207 23.37 2.16 -7.59
N ASP A 208 23.36 3.49 -7.72
CA ASP A 208 24.32 4.38 -7.04
C ASP A 208 24.18 4.25 -5.51
N GLY A 209 25.26 3.83 -4.85
CA GLY A 209 25.30 3.63 -3.40
C GLY A 209 24.38 2.53 -2.88
N TRP A 210 24.00 1.55 -3.73
CA TRP A 210 23.13 0.47 -3.27
C TRP A 210 23.80 -0.41 -2.21
N VAL A 211 23.10 -0.63 -1.11
CA VAL A 211 23.50 -1.50 -0.01
C VAL A 211 22.49 -2.63 0.14
N PRO A 212 22.89 -3.91 -0.10
CA PRO A 212 22.03 -5.05 0.15
C PRO A 212 21.57 -5.15 1.60
N SER A 213 20.35 -5.66 1.82
CA SER A 213 19.86 -5.97 3.16
C SER A 213 20.65 -7.13 3.74
N LYS A 214 20.98 -7.05 5.04
CA LYS A 214 21.65 -8.14 5.76
C LYS A 214 20.77 -9.39 5.89
N HIS A 215 19.45 -9.21 6.02
CA HIS A 215 18.50 -10.32 6.23
C HIS A 215 18.01 -10.94 4.90
N ASP A 216 17.99 -10.16 3.82
CA ASP A 216 17.62 -10.64 2.49
C ASP A 216 18.41 -9.89 1.41
N PRO A 217 19.58 -10.42 1.00
CA PRO A 217 20.48 -9.76 0.06
C PRO A 217 19.88 -9.45 -1.33
N LYS A 218 18.70 -10.01 -1.67
CA LYS A 218 17.97 -9.66 -2.89
C LYS A 218 17.24 -8.33 -2.79
N LEU A 219 17.03 -7.86 -1.57
CA LEU A 219 16.55 -6.53 -1.26
C LEU A 219 17.73 -5.64 -0.86
N GLY A 220 17.52 -4.33 -0.83
CA GLY A 220 18.53 -3.38 -0.42
C GLY A 220 18.00 -1.98 -0.40
N LYS A 221 18.91 -1.01 -0.39
CA LYS A 221 18.59 0.41 -0.45
C LYS A 221 19.60 1.13 -1.32
N GLY A 222 19.12 1.88 -2.30
CA GLY A 222 19.92 2.83 -3.06
C GLY A 222 19.82 4.23 -2.47
N ARG A 223 19.99 5.23 -3.34
CA ARG A 223 19.95 6.64 -2.97
C ARG A 223 18.67 7.34 -3.41
N LEU A 224 17.96 6.79 -4.38
CA LEU A 224 16.70 7.32 -4.86
C LEU A 224 15.53 6.66 -4.13
N GLY A 225 14.47 7.43 -3.90
CA GLY A 225 13.19 6.93 -3.40
C GLY A 225 12.04 7.51 -4.20
N ALA A 226 10.91 6.81 -4.18
CA ALA A 226 9.68 7.21 -4.84
C ALA A 226 8.59 7.50 -3.80
N CYS A 227 8.14 8.75 -3.76
CA CYS A 227 7.20 9.25 -2.78
C CYS A 227 5.82 9.45 -3.39
N CYS A 228 4.77 9.06 -2.68
CA CYS A 228 3.40 9.48 -2.99
C CYS A 228 2.46 9.26 -1.81
N ALA A 229 1.28 9.87 -1.87
CA ALA A 229 0.25 9.64 -0.88
C ALA A 229 -0.14 8.16 -0.77
N SER A 230 -0.38 7.71 0.45
CA SER A 230 -0.85 6.34 0.72
C SER A 230 -1.96 6.35 1.76
N PHE A 231 -2.98 5.53 1.51
CA PHE A 231 -4.04 5.20 2.45
C PHE A 231 -3.93 3.71 2.77
N VAL A 232 -3.49 3.36 3.96
CA VAL A 232 -3.47 1.97 4.43
C VAL A 232 -4.88 1.63 4.90
N LEU A 233 -5.55 0.74 4.19
CA LEU A 233 -6.91 0.30 4.50
C LEU A 233 -6.94 -0.69 5.66
N TRP A 234 -5.87 -1.47 5.76
CA TRP A 234 -5.59 -2.36 6.86
C TRP A 234 -4.11 -2.75 6.79
N GLU A 235 -3.40 -2.66 7.90
CA GLU A 235 -2.13 -3.34 8.08
C GLU A 235 -2.12 -4.05 9.43
N GLY A 236 -1.39 -5.15 9.54
CA GLY A 236 -1.34 -5.87 10.81
C GLY A 236 -0.81 -7.28 10.72
N ASN A 237 -0.92 -7.95 11.85
CA ASN A 237 -0.62 -9.35 12.07
C ASN A 237 -1.65 -9.91 13.05
N ILE A 238 -1.46 -11.14 13.50
CA ILE A 238 -2.41 -11.83 14.39
C ILE A 238 -2.68 -11.05 15.70
N GLU A 239 -1.76 -10.22 16.17
CA GLU A 239 -1.88 -9.53 17.47
C GLU A 239 -2.51 -8.14 17.37
N SER A 240 -2.33 -7.45 16.24
CA SER A 240 -2.68 -6.03 16.14
C SER A 240 -2.85 -5.56 14.71
N THR A 241 -3.65 -4.51 14.58
CA THR A 241 -3.95 -3.87 13.30
C THR A 241 -3.93 -2.36 13.39
N ASP A 242 -3.68 -1.71 12.27
CA ASP A 242 -3.76 -0.27 12.08
C ASP A 242 -4.44 0.07 10.74
N PHE A 243 -5.12 1.20 10.72
CA PHE A 243 -5.65 1.87 9.53
C PHE A 243 -5.07 3.28 9.50
N SER A 244 -4.40 3.68 8.41
CA SER A 244 -3.60 4.91 8.45
C SER A 244 -3.63 5.74 7.17
N PHE A 245 -3.57 7.07 7.35
CA PHE A 245 -3.44 8.05 6.25
C PHE A 245 -2.09 8.72 6.28
N SER A 246 -1.32 8.55 5.20
CA SER A 246 0.02 9.07 5.08
C SER A 246 0.07 10.08 3.92
N PRO A 247 -0.25 11.36 4.18
CA PRO A 247 -0.23 12.38 3.15
C PRO A 247 1.19 12.75 2.72
N CYS A 248 1.30 13.22 1.48
CA CYS A 248 2.52 13.82 0.90
C CYS A 248 2.22 15.18 0.27
N LEU A 249 3.24 16.03 0.14
CA LEU A 249 3.14 17.26 -0.64
C LEU A 249 4.33 17.36 -1.62
N PRO A 250 4.11 17.18 -2.94
CA PRO A 250 2.82 16.89 -3.58
C PRO A 250 2.26 15.49 -3.25
N PRO A 251 0.94 15.25 -3.44
CA PRO A 251 0.33 13.95 -3.17
C PRO A 251 0.63 12.89 -4.23
N TRP A 252 0.97 13.32 -5.44
CA TRP A 252 1.30 12.43 -6.55
C TRP A 252 2.74 11.93 -6.47
N TYR A 253 3.06 10.96 -7.32
CA TYR A 253 4.38 10.37 -7.48
C TYR A 253 5.43 11.47 -7.67
N HIS A 254 6.48 11.43 -6.87
CA HIS A 254 7.65 12.28 -7.04
C HIS A 254 8.90 11.60 -6.46
N THR A 255 10.03 11.86 -7.09
CA THR A 255 11.31 11.29 -6.63
C THR A 255 11.94 12.11 -5.51
N CYS A 256 12.66 11.42 -4.65
CA CYS A 256 13.50 12.01 -3.61
C CYS A 256 14.89 11.36 -3.63
N LYS A 257 15.84 11.96 -2.91
CA LYS A 257 17.21 11.47 -2.83
C LYS A 257 17.75 11.54 -1.40
N ASP A 258 18.44 10.49 -0.98
CA ASP A 258 19.12 10.35 0.30
C ASP A 258 18.18 10.70 1.47
N GLU A 259 18.72 11.34 2.52
CA GLU A 259 17.97 11.71 3.73
C GLU A 259 16.76 12.61 3.48
N LYS A 260 16.73 13.35 2.35
CA LYS A 260 15.61 14.24 2.02
C LYS A 260 14.31 13.45 1.84
N CYS A 261 14.38 12.17 1.49
CA CYS A 261 13.23 11.27 1.37
C CYS A 261 12.40 11.20 2.66
N SER A 262 13.04 11.15 3.83
CA SER A 262 12.38 11.06 5.14
C SER A 262 11.49 12.25 5.52
N THR A 263 11.49 13.32 4.71
CA THR A 263 10.79 14.57 5.00
C THR A 263 9.74 14.98 3.96
N ARG A 264 9.60 14.21 2.87
CA ARG A 264 8.67 14.51 1.76
C ARG A 264 7.21 14.24 2.11
N CYS A 265 7.01 13.21 2.93
CA CYS A 265 5.71 12.71 3.30
C CYS A 265 5.59 12.60 4.82
N PHE A 266 4.37 12.47 5.31
CA PHE A 266 4.12 12.09 6.70
C PHE A 266 4.13 10.56 6.81
N ALA A 267 5.32 9.97 6.72
CA ALA A 267 5.55 8.53 6.69
C ALA A 267 4.99 7.78 7.91
N PHE A 268 4.89 8.45 9.06
CA PHE A 268 4.31 7.87 10.28
C PHE A 268 2.80 7.64 10.18
N GLY A 269 2.13 8.33 9.25
CA GLY A 269 0.69 8.27 9.11
C GLY A 269 -0.08 8.93 10.26
N CYS A 270 -1.33 9.27 9.97
CA CYS A 270 -2.35 9.38 10.99
C CYS A 270 -2.97 8.00 11.15
N SER A 271 -2.77 7.35 12.29
CA SER A 271 -3.02 5.93 12.49
C SER A 271 -4.20 5.67 13.43
N TRP A 272 -4.97 4.62 13.17
CA TRP A 272 -6.09 4.17 13.98
C TRP A 272 -5.93 2.70 14.36
N ASN A 273 -5.25 2.45 15.46
CA ASN A 273 -5.09 1.13 16.04
C ASN A 273 -6.11 0.95 17.19
N PRO A 274 -7.09 0.03 17.09
CA PRO A 274 -8.09 -0.20 18.15
C PRO A 274 -7.46 -0.53 19.52
N ASN A 275 -6.46 -1.41 19.54
CA ASN A 275 -5.76 -1.80 20.77
C ASN A 275 -4.94 -0.65 21.35
N GLY A 276 -4.26 0.13 20.49
CA GLY A 276 -3.52 1.35 20.88
C GLY A 276 -4.44 2.46 21.38
N ASN A 277 -5.69 2.48 20.88
CA ASN A 277 -6.77 3.33 21.32
C ASN A 277 -7.48 2.82 22.60
N ARG A 278 -6.87 1.87 23.32
CA ARG A 278 -7.31 1.29 24.60
C ARG A 278 -8.64 0.52 24.53
N GLN A 279 -9.00 0.00 23.36
CA GLN A 279 -10.18 -0.84 23.18
C GLN A 279 -9.83 -2.32 23.39
N LYS A 280 -9.05 -2.65 24.41
CA LYS A 280 -8.72 -4.05 24.64
C LYS A 280 -9.87 -4.75 25.40
N PRO A 281 -10.27 -5.97 25.01
CA PRO A 281 -9.78 -6.79 23.89
C PRO A 281 -10.66 -6.66 22.62
N PHE A 282 -10.27 -5.80 21.67
CA PHE A 282 -11.00 -5.65 20.40
C PHE A 282 -10.46 -6.58 19.32
N PHE A 283 -9.15 -6.58 19.08
CA PHE A 283 -8.53 -7.38 18.01
C PHE A 283 -7.37 -8.19 18.58
N GLY A 284 -7.30 -9.47 18.26
CA GLY A 284 -6.20 -10.33 18.71
C GLY A 284 -6.51 -11.82 18.49
N PRO A 285 -5.60 -12.73 18.86
CA PRO A 285 -5.83 -14.16 18.69
C PRO A 285 -6.85 -14.69 19.71
N GLY A 286 -7.85 -15.41 19.23
CA GLY A 286 -8.73 -16.23 20.04
C GLY A 286 -10.05 -15.55 20.42
N PRO A 287 -10.99 -16.35 20.95
CA PRO A 287 -12.40 -15.95 21.12
C PRO A 287 -12.63 -14.92 22.24
N THR A 288 -11.60 -14.54 22.99
CA THR A 288 -11.68 -13.48 24.01
C THR A 288 -11.62 -12.09 23.40
N ASN A 289 -11.21 -11.96 22.13
CA ASN A 289 -11.22 -10.71 21.39
C ASN A 289 -12.55 -10.53 20.66
N THR A 290 -12.97 -9.27 20.48
CA THR A 290 -14.16 -8.95 19.67
C THR A 290 -14.01 -9.46 18.23
N ILE A 291 -12.81 -9.31 17.67
CA ILE A 291 -12.38 -9.88 16.39
C ILE A 291 -11.28 -10.90 16.69
N ASP A 292 -11.62 -12.17 16.50
CA ASP A 292 -10.70 -13.31 16.60
C ASP A 292 -9.88 -13.40 15.31
N SER A 293 -8.65 -12.89 15.34
CA SER A 293 -7.71 -12.91 14.22
C SER A 293 -7.24 -14.32 13.82
N THR A 294 -7.55 -15.35 14.61
CA THR A 294 -7.29 -16.74 14.20
C THR A 294 -8.30 -17.21 13.15
N LYS A 295 -9.39 -16.48 12.93
CA LYS A 295 -10.40 -16.82 11.92
C LYS A 295 -10.43 -15.77 10.81
N LYS A 296 -11.09 -16.11 9.71
CA LYS A 296 -11.43 -15.16 8.66
C LYS A 296 -12.27 -14.01 9.23
N PHE A 297 -11.99 -12.79 8.78
CA PHE A 297 -12.82 -11.61 9.04
C PHE A 297 -12.79 -10.69 7.83
N SER A 298 -13.74 -9.76 7.76
CA SER A 298 -13.80 -8.73 6.73
C SER A 298 -13.53 -7.37 7.31
N VAL A 299 -12.97 -6.48 6.50
CA VAL A 299 -12.70 -5.09 6.86
C VAL A 299 -13.48 -4.20 5.90
N VAL A 300 -14.16 -3.18 6.44
CA VAL A 300 -14.92 -2.19 5.67
C VAL A 300 -14.39 -0.80 5.98
N ASN A 301 -14.00 -0.08 4.94
CA ASN A 301 -13.54 1.29 5.03
C ASN A 301 -14.45 2.20 4.21
N GLN A 302 -14.90 3.31 4.82
CA GLN A 302 -15.85 4.24 4.23
C GLN A 302 -15.28 5.66 4.16
N TRP A 303 -15.40 6.27 2.98
CA TRP A 303 -15.02 7.66 2.73
C TRP A 303 -16.20 8.44 2.19
N PHE A 304 -16.39 9.63 2.75
CA PHE A 304 -17.48 10.52 2.40
C PHE A 304 -16.91 11.76 1.73
N ALA A 305 -17.49 12.13 0.59
CA ALA A 305 -17.20 13.35 -0.14
C ALA A 305 -18.20 14.44 0.25
N GLN A 306 -17.72 15.50 0.89
CA GLN A 306 -18.51 16.71 1.11
C GLN A 306 -18.10 17.82 0.13
N GLN A 307 -19.05 18.33 -0.64
CA GLN A 307 -18.83 19.52 -1.46
C GLN A 307 -19.06 20.79 -0.63
N THR A 308 -18.29 21.84 -0.90
CA THR A 308 -18.56 23.19 -0.38
C THR A 308 -18.43 24.20 -1.51
N PRO A 309 -19.02 25.40 -1.42
CA PRO A 309 -18.88 26.42 -2.47
C PRO A 309 -17.43 26.77 -2.84
N ARG A 310 -16.46 26.47 -1.97
CA ARG A 310 -15.02 26.80 -2.15
C ARG A 310 -14.13 25.58 -2.43
N VAL A 311 -14.63 24.36 -2.25
CA VAL A 311 -13.85 23.11 -2.34
C VAL A 311 -14.66 22.04 -3.03
N ILE A 312 -14.09 21.49 -4.11
CA ILE A 312 -14.72 20.46 -4.95
C ILE A 312 -15.04 19.20 -4.15
N THR A 313 -14.16 18.77 -3.23
CA THR A 313 -14.39 17.60 -2.39
C THR A 313 -13.63 17.69 -1.06
N ILE A 314 -14.31 17.36 0.04
CA ILE A 314 -13.75 17.14 1.37
C ILE A 314 -13.88 15.67 1.74
N LEU A 315 -12.75 15.01 2.02
CA LEU A 315 -12.73 13.64 2.53
C LEU A 315 -13.03 13.65 4.03
N LYS A 316 -14.11 12.97 4.41
CA LYS A 316 -14.35 12.50 5.78
C LYS A 316 -14.27 10.98 5.80
N THR A 317 -13.76 10.42 6.88
CA THR A 317 -13.79 8.98 7.10
C THR A 317 -14.74 8.64 8.22
N ARG A 318 -15.06 7.36 8.35
CA ARG A 318 -15.70 6.80 9.54
C ARG A 318 -14.73 5.93 10.32
N ALA A 319 -15.24 5.37 11.41
CA ALA A 319 -14.65 4.19 12.01
C ALA A 319 -14.51 3.08 10.95
N THR A 320 -13.44 2.31 11.03
CA THR A 320 -13.30 1.07 10.27
C THR A 320 -14.28 0.05 10.85
N TYR A 321 -15.03 -0.64 10.01
CA TYR A 321 -15.88 -1.74 10.46
C TYR A 321 -15.21 -3.08 10.17
N TYR A 322 -15.56 -4.07 10.98
CA TYR A 322 -15.11 -5.45 10.87
C TYR A 322 -16.33 -6.36 10.79
N ILE A 323 -16.26 -7.43 10.01
CA ILE A 323 -17.31 -8.45 9.98
C ILE A 323 -16.70 -9.79 10.31
N GLN A 324 -17.29 -10.50 11.27
CA GLN A 324 -16.87 -11.86 11.61
C GLN A 324 -18.09 -12.65 12.05
N ASP A 325 -18.20 -13.89 11.55
CA ASP A 325 -19.34 -14.77 11.82
C ASP A 325 -20.71 -14.09 11.54
N GLY A 326 -20.79 -13.34 10.42
CA GLY A 326 -22.01 -12.63 10.00
C GLY A 326 -22.37 -11.38 10.82
N LYS A 327 -21.56 -11.01 11.83
CA LYS A 327 -21.79 -9.88 12.73
C LYS A 327 -20.92 -8.69 12.36
N LEU A 328 -21.50 -7.49 12.35
CA LEU A 328 -20.77 -6.24 12.14
C LEU A 328 -20.26 -5.68 13.47
N TYR A 329 -18.98 -5.34 13.49
CA TYR A 329 -18.26 -4.71 14.59
C TYR A 329 -17.71 -3.37 14.16
N ARG A 330 -17.74 -2.37 15.04
CA ARG A 330 -17.19 -1.05 14.76
C ARG A 330 -15.89 -0.88 15.54
N SER A 331 -14.81 -0.44 14.91
CA SER A 331 -13.63 0.00 15.65
C SER A 331 -14.05 1.13 16.57
N ALA A 332 -13.83 1.02 17.87
CA ALA A 332 -14.34 2.02 18.79
C ALA A 332 -13.63 3.39 18.58
N PRO A 333 -14.15 4.46 19.18
CA PRO A 333 -13.54 5.77 19.26
C PRO A 333 -12.22 5.73 20.00
N SER A 334 -11.33 6.60 19.58
CA SER A 334 -10.06 6.74 20.26
C SER A 334 -10.28 7.30 21.67
N ASP A 335 -9.78 6.61 22.70
CA ASP A 335 -9.68 7.11 24.09
C ASP A 335 -8.65 8.24 24.24
N TYR A 336 -8.12 8.72 23.11
CA TYR A 336 -7.26 9.87 23.03
C TYR A 336 -8.07 11.16 23.25
N ARG A 337 -8.22 11.55 24.52
CA ARG A 337 -9.08 12.66 25.00
C ARG A 337 -8.31 13.94 25.35
N PRO A 338 -8.05 14.87 24.41
CA PRO A 338 -7.52 16.20 24.75
C PRO A 338 -8.45 17.03 25.64
N ASN A 339 -9.77 16.94 25.43
CA ASN A 339 -10.78 17.82 26.03
C ASN A 339 -11.93 17.02 26.67
N GLY A 340 -11.70 15.77 27.05
CA GLY A 340 -12.72 14.87 27.59
C GLY A 340 -13.69 14.26 26.56
N ALA A 341 -13.73 14.77 25.32
CA ALA A 341 -14.52 14.20 24.22
C ALA A 341 -13.75 13.11 23.45
N LEU A 342 -14.46 12.03 23.08
CA LEU A 342 -13.93 10.94 22.25
C LEU A 342 -13.85 11.39 20.77
N PHE A 343 -12.82 10.93 20.05
CA PHE A 343 -12.82 10.99 18.60
C PHE A 343 -13.49 9.75 18.04
N ASN A 344 -14.61 9.90 17.32
CA ASN A 344 -15.35 8.82 16.68
C ASN A 344 -14.87 8.47 15.25
N THR A 345 -13.97 9.29 14.71
CA THR A 345 -13.40 9.12 13.37
C THR A 345 -12.01 9.75 13.25
N MET A 346 -11.21 9.23 12.30
CA MET A 346 -9.93 9.78 11.89
C MET A 346 -10.08 11.09 11.09
N ASN A 347 -10.27 12.20 11.80
CA ASN A 347 -10.40 13.53 11.21
C ASN A 347 -9.15 14.42 11.43
N LYS A 348 -9.21 15.67 10.94
CA LYS A 348 -8.09 16.64 11.03
C LYS A 348 -7.65 16.87 12.48
N GLY A 349 -8.64 16.99 13.36
CA GLY A 349 -8.43 17.28 14.78
C GLY A 349 -7.70 16.14 15.45
N PHE A 350 -8.16 14.92 15.23
CA PHE A 350 -7.50 13.70 15.68
C PHE A 350 -6.05 13.63 15.18
N CYS A 351 -5.83 13.72 13.86
CA CYS A 351 -4.49 13.62 13.28
C CYS A 351 -3.53 14.73 13.73
N LYS A 352 -4.02 15.98 13.82
CA LYS A 352 -3.20 17.11 14.30
C LYS A 352 -2.79 16.88 15.76
N LYS A 353 -3.69 16.37 16.60
CA LYS A 353 -3.41 16.12 18.00
C LYS A 353 -2.45 14.95 18.17
N MET A 354 -2.69 13.83 17.48
CA MET A 354 -1.76 12.69 17.44
C MET A 354 -0.35 13.16 17.06
N ALA A 355 -0.22 13.88 15.95
CA ALA A 355 1.06 14.41 15.52
C ALA A 355 1.69 15.37 16.54
N SER A 356 0.90 16.04 17.39
CA SER A 356 1.41 16.87 18.47
C SER A 356 2.05 16.04 19.58
N ASP A 357 1.37 14.98 20.06
CA ASP A 357 1.86 14.20 21.20
C ASP A 357 3.07 13.35 20.86
N PHE A 358 3.10 12.79 19.65
CA PHE A 358 4.28 12.11 19.15
C PHE A 358 5.39 13.08 18.71
N LYS A 359 5.22 14.39 18.93
CA LYS A 359 6.18 15.46 18.57
C LYS A 359 6.49 15.49 17.06
N TRP A 360 5.55 15.07 16.23
CA TRP A 360 5.62 15.06 14.76
C TRP A 360 4.98 16.27 14.08
N GLY A 361 4.51 17.27 14.83
CA GLY A 361 3.75 18.40 14.30
C GLY A 361 4.41 19.16 13.14
N LYS A 362 5.75 19.23 13.09
CA LYS A 362 6.48 19.82 11.94
C LYS A 362 6.33 18.97 10.67
N ARG A 363 6.44 17.63 10.77
CA ARG A 363 6.29 16.71 9.62
C ARG A 363 4.84 16.73 9.10
N TRP A 364 3.87 16.65 10.01
CA TRP A 364 2.45 16.77 9.68
C TRP A 364 2.12 18.05 8.90
N ARG A 365 2.60 19.21 9.36
CA ARG A 365 2.35 20.49 8.68
C ARG A 365 2.93 20.53 7.26
N ARG A 366 4.09 19.92 7.04
CA ARG A 366 4.76 19.90 5.71
C ARG A 366 4.03 19.02 4.70
N ALA A 367 3.54 17.86 5.13
CA ALA A 367 2.79 16.93 4.28
C ALA A 367 1.43 17.48 3.82
N GLY A 368 0.93 18.51 4.50
CA GLY A 368 -0.31 19.18 4.16
C GLY A 368 -1.56 18.41 4.58
N THR A 369 -2.71 19.03 4.37
CA THR A 369 -4.04 18.45 4.68
C THR A 369 -4.87 18.28 3.41
N TRP A 370 -4.19 18.13 2.27
CA TRP A 370 -4.82 17.98 0.96
C TRP A 370 -5.73 16.76 0.92
N TRP A 371 -5.41 15.70 1.69
CA TRP A 371 -6.24 14.50 1.77
C TRP A 371 -7.67 14.83 2.19
N GLN A 372 -7.89 15.94 2.92
CA GLN A 372 -9.22 16.44 3.28
C GLN A 372 -9.80 17.47 2.32
N ARG A 373 -9.04 18.02 1.38
CA ARG A 373 -9.47 19.11 0.49
C ARG A 373 -8.87 18.95 -0.91
N GLY A 374 -8.82 17.71 -1.37
CA GLY A 374 -8.18 17.35 -2.62
C GLY A 374 -9.10 17.57 -3.81
N ARG A 375 -8.56 17.37 -5.01
CA ARG A 375 -9.30 17.48 -6.27
C ARG A 375 -9.01 16.27 -7.16
N GLY A 376 -10.07 15.66 -7.68
CA GLY A 376 -10.06 14.70 -8.79
C GLY A 376 -8.90 13.71 -8.76
N ASN A 377 -7.93 13.88 -9.66
CA ASN A 377 -6.79 12.98 -9.85
C ASN A 377 -5.94 12.77 -8.60
N GLN A 378 -5.98 13.65 -7.59
CA GLN A 378 -5.26 13.46 -6.32
C GLN A 378 -5.73 12.24 -5.53
N TYR A 379 -6.92 11.71 -5.85
CA TYR A 379 -7.50 10.53 -5.23
C TYR A 379 -7.46 9.29 -6.13
N MET A 380 -6.86 9.37 -7.31
CA MET A 380 -6.62 8.18 -8.13
C MET A 380 -5.60 7.30 -7.42
N MET A 381 -6.00 6.09 -7.02
CA MET A 381 -5.15 5.23 -6.19
C MET A 381 -5.19 3.80 -6.68
N VAL A 382 -4.03 3.16 -6.72
CA VAL A 382 -3.86 1.75 -7.06
C VAL A 382 -3.94 0.90 -5.78
N PRO A 383 -4.79 -0.15 -5.73
CA PRO A 383 -4.75 -1.14 -4.67
C PRO A 383 -3.45 -1.95 -4.69
N VAL A 384 -2.81 -2.01 -3.53
CA VAL A 384 -1.56 -2.71 -3.28
C VAL A 384 -1.80 -3.73 -2.16
N PHE A 385 -1.43 -4.98 -2.43
CA PHE A 385 -1.45 -6.08 -1.45
C PHE A 385 -0.01 -6.48 -1.15
N SER A 386 0.34 -6.60 0.12
CA SER A 386 1.70 -6.97 0.51
C SER A 386 1.77 -7.76 1.80
N LEU A 387 2.84 -8.54 1.91
CA LEU A 387 3.27 -9.24 3.10
C LEU A 387 4.76 -9.01 3.26
N PHE A 388 5.18 -8.47 4.40
CA PHE A 388 6.58 -8.10 4.59
C PHE A 388 7.04 -8.16 6.04
N ARG A 389 8.36 -8.31 6.22
CA ARG A 389 9.02 -8.25 7.52
C ARG A 389 8.99 -6.84 8.09
N ASP A 390 8.57 -6.71 9.33
CA ASP A 390 8.49 -5.44 10.04
C ASP A 390 9.83 -5.06 10.69
N ARG A 391 10.62 -4.24 9.98
CA ARG A 391 11.92 -3.77 10.48
C ARG A 391 11.83 -2.88 11.72
N GLU A 392 10.67 -2.30 12.02
CA GLU A 392 10.48 -1.56 13.27
C GLU A 392 10.28 -2.50 14.45
N TYR A 393 9.64 -3.66 14.24
CA TYR A 393 9.56 -4.71 15.25
C TYR A 393 10.94 -5.23 15.64
N ASP A 394 11.87 -5.39 14.68
CA ASP A 394 13.26 -5.79 14.98
C ASP A 394 13.92 -4.87 16.02
N LYS A 395 13.58 -3.57 16.03
CA LYS A 395 14.10 -2.62 17.02
C LYS A 395 13.45 -2.81 18.38
N ILE A 396 12.12 -3.01 18.41
CA ILE A 396 11.37 -3.25 19.66
C ILE A 396 11.85 -4.56 20.29
N TYR A 397 11.96 -5.63 19.50
CA TYR A 397 12.46 -6.91 19.96
C TYR A 397 13.86 -6.80 20.55
N ARG A 398 14.79 -6.08 19.89
CA ARG A 398 16.14 -5.84 20.45
C ARG A 398 16.07 -5.13 21.80
N LEU A 399 15.17 -4.17 21.98
CA LEU A 399 15.01 -3.47 23.26
C LEU A 399 14.45 -4.39 24.35
N GLU A 400 13.54 -5.29 23.99
CA GLU A 400 12.90 -6.22 24.93
C GLU A 400 13.77 -7.45 25.26
N ASN A 401 14.78 -7.75 24.44
CA ASN A 401 15.58 -8.97 24.53
C ASN A 401 17.08 -8.68 24.66
N ASP A 402 17.45 -7.66 25.44
CA ASP A 402 18.85 -7.33 25.79
C ASP A 402 19.80 -7.21 24.59
N GLY A 403 19.31 -6.59 23.50
CA GLY A 403 20.09 -6.36 22.29
C GLY A 403 20.22 -7.56 21.36
N LYS A 404 19.60 -8.70 21.66
CA LYS A 404 19.55 -9.86 20.75
C LYS A 404 18.88 -9.46 19.45
N GLU A 405 19.55 -9.76 18.34
CA GLU A 405 18.95 -9.58 17.03
C GLU A 405 17.82 -10.58 16.86
N PHE A 406 16.68 -10.09 16.34
CA PHE A 406 15.56 -10.95 15.99
C PHE A 406 15.89 -11.64 14.67
N ASP A 407 16.64 -12.75 14.64
CA ASP A 407 17.07 -13.36 13.35
C ASP A 407 16.41 -14.71 13.03
N ASP A 408 15.53 -15.20 13.91
CA ASP A 408 14.97 -16.56 13.85
C ASP A 408 13.46 -16.64 13.57
N LEU A 409 12.84 -15.62 12.95
CA LEU A 409 11.47 -15.85 12.49
C LEU A 409 11.49 -16.93 11.41
N PRO A 410 10.69 -18.01 11.55
CA PRO A 410 10.43 -18.85 10.42
C PRO A 410 9.83 -17.95 9.34
N ARG A 411 10.50 -17.92 8.17
CA ARG A 411 10.05 -17.14 7.01
C ARG A 411 8.87 -17.85 6.35
N ASN A 412 7.84 -18.13 7.13
CA ASN A 412 6.65 -18.89 6.75
C ASN A 412 5.37 -18.08 6.97
N ALA A 413 5.51 -16.75 7.09
CA ALA A 413 4.35 -15.89 7.18
C ALA A 413 3.52 -16.02 5.91
N SER A 414 2.21 -16.13 6.08
CA SER A 414 1.27 -16.27 4.98
C SER A 414 -0.05 -15.56 5.29
N VAL A 415 -0.62 -14.93 4.26
CA VAL A 415 -1.90 -14.21 4.33
C VAL A 415 -2.72 -14.53 3.10
N THR A 416 -4.04 -14.66 3.28
CA THR A 416 -5.00 -14.66 2.18
C THR A 416 -5.88 -13.42 2.25
N PHE A 417 -5.90 -12.66 1.17
CA PHE A 417 -6.86 -11.61 0.89
C PHE A 417 -7.94 -12.20 -0.01
N SER A 418 -9.22 -11.94 0.25
CA SER A 418 -10.27 -12.38 -0.67
C SER A 418 -11.43 -11.40 -0.77
N ASN A 419 -12.30 -11.61 -1.77
CA ASN A 419 -13.57 -10.90 -1.88
C ASN A 419 -13.39 -9.37 -1.84
N PHE A 420 -12.46 -8.83 -2.64
CA PHE A 420 -12.23 -7.39 -2.74
C PHE A 420 -13.40 -6.70 -3.45
N ARG A 421 -14.00 -5.70 -2.81
CA ARG A 421 -15.22 -5.02 -3.24
C ARG A 421 -15.03 -3.51 -3.14
N ILE A 422 -15.42 -2.79 -4.20
CA ILE A 422 -15.41 -1.33 -4.25
C ILE A 422 -16.81 -0.87 -4.61
N GLY A 423 -17.37 0.12 -3.93
CA GLY A 423 -18.69 0.63 -4.30
C GLY A 423 -19.11 1.87 -3.54
N THR A 424 -20.42 2.14 -3.55
CA THR A 424 -21.02 3.18 -2.71
C THR A 424 -21.23 2.72 -1.27
N ILE A 425 -21.48 3.66 -0.38
CA ILE A 425 -21.64 3.41 1.06
C ILE A 425 -22.76 2.39 1.32
N ASN A 426 -22.46 1.41 2.16
CA ASN A 426 -23.32 0.32 2.59
C ASN A 426 -23.76 -0.64 1.47
N GLN A 427 -22.99 -0.75 0.39
CA GLN A 427 -23.29 -1.68 -0.70
C GLN A 427 -22.30 -2.84 -0.78
N THR A 428 -21.13 -2.75 -0.17
CA THR A 428 -20.08 -3.76 -0.33
C THR A 428 -20.16 -4.92 0.66
N PHE A 429 -20.95 -4.84 1.73
CA PHE A 429 -20.88 -5.84 2.81
C PHE A 429 -22.21 -6.33 3.36
N VAL A 430 -23.35 -5.77 2.94
CA VAL A 430 -24.66 -6.07 3.55
C VAL A 430 -25.08 -7.53 3.35
N ASP A 431 -24.73 -8.11 2.20
CA ASP A 431 -24.92 -9.53 1.89
C ASP A 431 -24.05 -10.45 2.75
N MET A 432 -22.96 -9.93 3.34
CA MET A 432 -22.05 -10.65 4.23
C MET A 432 -22.57 -10.74 5.67
N LEU A 433 -23.62 -9.97 6.01
CA LEU A 433 -24.26 -10.03 7.32
C LEU A 433 -25.31 -11.13 7.38
N ASP A 434 -25.43 -11.72 8.56
CA ASP A 434 -26.56 -12.58 8.92
C ASP A 434 -27.87 -11.85 8.58
N PRO A 435 -28.80 -12.48 7.82
CA PRO A 435 -30.08 -11.88 7.47
C PRO A 435 -30.84 -11.24 8.63
N GLU A 436 -30.77 -11.83 9.83
CA GLU A 436 -31.45 -11.29 11.02
C GLU A 436 -30.77 -10.05 11.60
N LEU A 437 -29.47 -9.92 11.37
CA LEU A 437 -28.65 -8.80 11.82
C LEU A 437 -28.54 -7.70 10.77
N ARG A 438 -29.12 -7.88 9.58
CA ARG A 438 -29.09 -6.85 8.54
C ARG A 438 -29.84 -5.60 8.99
N PRO A 439 -29.29 -4.42 8.70
CA PRO A 439 -29.92 -3.16 9.07
C PRO A 439 -31.21 -3.00 8.27
N LYS A 440 -32.30 -2.64 8.96
CA LYS A 440 -33.60 -2.37 8.32
C LYS A 440 -33.55 -1.12 7.45
N ASP A 441 -32.75 -0.13 7.85
CA ASP A 441 -32.52 1.12 7.12
C ASP A 441 -31.01 1.33 6.88
N LEU A 442 -30.64 1.57 5.62
CA LEU A 442 -29.26 1.85 5.19
C LEU A 442 -29.13 3.26 4.58
N PRO A 443 -29.41 4.34 5.32
CA PRO A 443 -29.27 5.68 4.77
C PRO A 443 -27.80 5.93 4.41
N HIS A 444 -27.52 6.18 3.12
CA HIS A 444 -26.19 6.39 2.52
C HIS A 444 -25.26 7.33 3.30
N ARG A 445 -25.81 8.29 4.07
CA ARG A 445 -25.04 9.27 4.85
C ARG A 445 -25.42 9.41 6.33
N ARG A 446 -26.45 8.73 6.85
CA ARG A 446 -26.87 8.93 8.25
C ARG A 446 -26.27 7.92 9.23
N GLY A 447 -25.31 7.12 8.77
CA GLY A 447 -24.82 6.03 9.61
C GLY A 447 -25.68 4.82 9.43
N ILE A 448 -25.17 3.71 9.93
CA ILE A 448 -25.98 2.53 10.03
C ILE A 448 -26.42 2.45 11.48
N THR A 449 -27.72 2.67 11.71
CA THR A 449 -28.36 2.43 12.99
C THR A 449 -28.39 0.93 13.21
N PHE A 450 -27.35 0.40 13.84
CA PHE A 450 -27.29 -0.99 14.29
C PHE A 450 -27.37 -1.09 15.82
N HIS A 451 -27.63 -2.32 16.28
CA HIS A 451 -27.51 -2.78 17.65
C HIS A 451 -26.06 -2.66 18.18
N GLU A 452 -25.54 -1.43 18.31
CA GLU A 452 -24.35 -1.14 19.12
C GLU A 452 -24.54 -1.55 20.60
N LYS A 453 -25.73 -2.02 20.99
CA LYS A 453 -26.06 -2.49 22.35
C LYS A 453 -25.17 -3.66 22.81
N ASP A 454 -24.70 -4.50 21.91
CA ASP A 454 -23.99 -5.74 22.27
C ASP A 454 -22.46 -5.63 22.12
N GLN A 455 -21.94 -4.48 21.70
CA GLN A 455 -20.49 -4.22 21.69
C GLN A 455 -20.06 -3.60 23.02
N PRO A 456 -18.90 -3.99 23.59
CA PRO A 456 -18.32 -3.31 24.75
C PRO A 456 -18.16 -1.81 24.44
N LYS A 457 -18.94 -0.96 25.12
CA LYS A 457 -18.90 0.50 24.94
C LYS A 457 -17.86 1.11 25.89
N PRO A 458 -16.80 1.79 25.39
CA PRO A 458 -15.95 2.59 26.27
C PRO A 458 -16.77 3.71 26.95
N THR A 459 -16.44 4.08 28.18
CA THR A 459 -17.12 5.16 28.90
C THR A 459 -17.06 6.47 28.11
N GLY A 460 -18.21 7.01 27.70
CA GLY A 460 -18.33 8.24 26.89
C GLY A 460 -18.66 8.02 25.41
N TRP A 461 -18.97 6.79 25.00
CA TRP A 461 -19.34 6.45 23.62
C TRP A 461 -20.65 7.14 23.19
N GLY A 462 -20.59 8.02 22.18
CA GLY A 462 -21.75 8.66 21.55
C GLY A 462 -22.07 8.09 20.17
N GLU A 463 -23.30 8.29 19.69
CA GLU A 463 -23.73 7.87 18.35
C GLU A 463 -22.88 8.49 17.23
N ASP A 464 -22.71 7.77 16.12
CA ASP A 464 -21.94 8.25 14.97
C ASP A 464 -22.69 9.34 14.17
N GLN A 465 -22.50 10.60 14.54
CA GLN A 465 -23.03 11.73 13.77
C GLN A 465 -21.94 12.27 12.81
N LEU A 466 -22.24 12.26 11.50
CA LEU A 466 -21.33 12.63 10.40
C LEU A 466 -21.13 14.16 10.22
#